data_AF-A0A8C5JDC7-F1
#
_entry.id   AF-A0A8C5JDC7-F1
#
_cell.length_a   1.000
_cell.length_b   1.000
_cell.length_c   1.000
_cell.angle_alpha   90.00
_cell.angle_beta   90.00
_cell.angle_gamma   90.00
#
_symmetry.space_group_name_H-M   'P 1'
#
loop_
_entity.id
_entity.type
_entity.pdbx_description
1 polymer ?
#
loop_
_entity_poly.entity_id
_entity_poly.type
_entity_poly.pdbx_seq_one_letter_code
_entity_poly.pdbx_strand_id
1 'polypeptide(L)'
;MINRDTVSLGSGIQILWALHDFPEKDLKNNYCRNPDGEPRPWCFTTSPTKRWEYCDIPRCRRQCLSGRGEDYRGTISVTESGNTCQEWSSQSPHRHTFISQDFCSRGLDENYCRNPDGEKRPWCYTTNTTARWEYCNIPSCDSAKPEAPVTEECYQGNGVTYRGTASFTRSGKKCQAWSSMSPHRHNKTAKNYPNAYVFCKPLKL
;
A
#
# COMPACT_ATOMS: atom_id res chain seq x y z
N MET A 1 -16.66 17.99 15.32
CA MET A 1 -18.12 18.25 15.21
C MET A 1 -18.57 17.62 13.91
N ILE A 2 -19.53 16.70 13.97
CA ILE A 2 -20.01 15.92 12.82
C ILE A 2 -20.95 16.83 12.01
N ASN A 3 -20.60 17.20 10.78
CA ASN A 3 -21.56 17.79 9.85
C ASN A 3 -22.09 16.69 8.92
N ARG A 4 -23.39 16.43 9.00
CA ARG A 4 -24.12 15.53 8.11
C ARG A 4 -24.83 16.38 7.06
N ASP A 5 -24.24 16.55 5.89
CA ASP A 5 -24.96 17.14 4.76
C ASP A 5 -25.70 16.04 3.99
N THR A 6 -27.02 16.13 3.99
CA THR A 6 -27.92 15.23 3.25
C THR A 6 -28.03 15.67 1.79
N VAL A 7 -27.52 14.87 0.85
CA VAL A 7 -27.85 15.00 -0.57
C VAL A 7 -28.84 13.89 -0.92
N SER A 8 -30.06 14.29 -1.27
CA SER A 8 -31.14 13.38 -1.70
C SER A 8 -31.01 13.11 -3.19
N LEU A 9 -30.74 11.85 -3.56
CA LEU A 9 -31.02 11.32 -4.88
C LEU A 9 -31.80 10.00 -4.70
N GLY A 10 -32.92 9.91 -5.40
CA GLY A 10 -33.96 8.92 -5.16
C GLY A 10 -33.52 7.47 -5.38
N SER A 11 -34.11 6.60 -4.55
CA SER A 11 -34.32 5.17 -4.73
C SER A 11 -33.07 4.28 -4.91
N GLY A 12 -32.65 3.64 -3.82
CA GLY A 12 -31.91 2.37 -3.85
C GLY A 12 -30.56 2.38 -3.15
N ILE A 13 -30.53 1.86 -1.91
CA ILE A 13 -29.35 1.49 -1.09
C ILE A 13 -28.52 2.68 -0.59
N GLN A 14 -28.73 3.02 0.69
CA GLN A 14 -27.99 4.05 1.39
C GLN A 14 -26.62 3.50 1.85
N ILE A 15 -25.58 3.69 1.04
CA ILE A 15 -24.19 3.42 1.45
C ILE A 15 -23.71 4.63 2.26
N LEU A 16 -23.52 4.43 3.56
CA LEU A 16 -22.87 5.40 4.44
C LEU A 16 -21.38 5.47 4.06
N TRP A 17 -21.00 6.50 3.30
CA TRP A 17 -19.60 6.82 3.03
C TRP A 17 -19.05 7.61 4.22
N ALA A 18 -18.15 7.01 5.00
CA ALA A 18 -17.33 7.77 5.93
C ALA A 18 -16.19 8.43 5.13
N LEU A 19 -16.42 9.67 4.68
CA LEU A 19 -15.32 10.56 4.32
C LEU A 19 -14.53 10.84 5.60
N HIS A 20 -13.41 10.15 5.81
CA HIS A 20 -12.41 10.63 6.76
C HIS A 20 -11.79 11.89 6.16
N ASP A 21 -12.34 13.02 6.57
CA ASP A 21 -11.80 14.33 6.25
C ASP A 21 -10.49 14.49 7.03
N PHE A 22 -9.37 14.33 6.33
CA PHE A 22 -8.06 14.69 6.84
C PHE A 22 -7.77 16.09 6.33
N PRO A 23 -7.94 17.14 7.16
CA PRO A 23 -7.63 18.49 6.73
C PRO A 23 -6.16 18.53 6.34
N GLU A 24 -5.91 18.89 5.07
CA GLU A 24 -4.62 18.92 4.39
C GLU A 24 -4.08 17.54 3.98
N LYS A 25 -3.81 17.35 2.67
CA LYS A 25 -2.90 16.28 2.17
C LYS A 25 -1.48 16.39 2.71
N ASP A 26 -1.23 17.36 3.58
CA ASP A 26 0.01 17.58 4.28
C ASP A 26 1.17 17.69 3.29
N LEU A 27 0.96 18.41 2.17
CA LEU A 27 1.99 18.76 1.19
C LEU A 27 2.97 19.79 1.80
N LYS A 28 3.52 19.43 2.95
CA LYS A 28 4.46 20.20 3.75
C LYS A 28 5.87 19.93 3.26
N ASN A 29 6.68 20.99 3.28
CA ASN A 29 8.09 20.93 2.92
C ASN A 29 8.30 20.22 1.57
N ASN A 30 9.29 19.34 1.51
CA ASN A 30 9.61 18.49 0.38
C ASN A 30 9.38 17.01 0.70
N TYR A 31 8.47 16.70 1.63
CA TYR A 31 8.23 15.32 2.04
C TYR A 31 7.47 14.54 0.98
N CYS A 32 7.78 13.27 0.80
CA CYS A 32 7.11 12.40 -0.13
C CYS A 32 5.62 12.26 0.19
N ARG A 33 4.75 12.41 -0.81
CA ARG A 33 3.28 12.34 -0.64
C ARG A 33 2.67 11.63 -1.85
N ASN A 34 1.41 11.24 -1.71
CA ASN A 34 0.63 10.72 -2.83
C ASN A 34 -0.68 11.50 -2.96
N PRO A 35 -0.64 12.71 -3.55
CA PRO A 35 -1.81 13.56 -3.65
C PRO A 35 -2.79 13.18 -4.78
N ASP A 36 -2.48 12.20 -5.61
CA ASP A 36 -3.20 11.92 -6.86
C ASP A 36 -3.56 10.44 -7.04
N GLY A 37 -3.30 9.60 -6.02
CA GLY A 37 -3.67 8.19 -6.05
C GLY A 37 -2.71 7.32 -6.85
N GLU A 38 -1.50 7.82 -7.14
CA GLU A 38 -0.40 7.05 -7.72
C GLU A 38 -0.15 5.74 -6.95
N PRO A 39 0.54 4.75 -7.51
CA PRO A 39 0.78 3.48 -6.81
C PRO A 39 1.57 3.59 -5.49
N ARG A 40 2.36 4.66 -5.30
CA ARG A 40 3.25 4.88 -4.14
C ARG A 40 3.45 6.38 -3.86
N PRO A 41 3.91 6.76 -2.65
CA PRO A 41 4.40 8.11 -2.39
C PRO A 41 5.54 8.51 -3.34
N TRP A 42 5.49 9.75 -3.79
CA TRP A 42 6.43 10.32 -4.75
C TRP A 42 6.69 11.80 -4.43
N CYS A 43 7.65 12.40 -5.12
CA CYS A 43 7.90 13.84 -5.06
C CYS A 43 8.43 14.37 -6.39
N PHE A 44 8.32 15.68 -6.61
CA PHE A 44 9.16 16.36 -7.60
C PHE A 44 10.61 16.31 -7.14
N THR A 45 11.59 16.21 -8.03
CA THR A 45 13.00 16.16 -7.63
C THR A 45 13.66 17.52 -7.77
N THR A 46 14.80 17.71 -7.13
CA THR A 46 15.67 18.88 -7.34
C THR A 46 16.59 18.72 -8.56
N SER A 47 16.55 17.55 -9.23
CA SER A 47 17.36 17.28 -10.43
C SER A 47 16.70 17.86 -11.68
N PRO A 48 17.36 18.74 -12.45
CA PRO A 48 16.77 19.36 -13.63
C PRO A 48 16.34 18.34 -14.70
N THR A 49 16.98 17.16 -14.74
CA THR A 49 16.73 16.09 -15.72
C THR A 49 15.67 15.07 -15.29
N LYS A 50 15.20 15.09 -14.04
CA LYS A 50 14.23 14.10 -13.52
C LYS A 50 13.09 14.83 -12.81
N ARG A 51 12.02 15.10 -13.55
CA ARG A 51 10.90 15.89 -13.04
C ARG A 51 10.31 15.37 -11.73
N TRP A 52 10.09 14.07 -11.63
CA TRP A 52 9.51 13.42 -10.45
C TRP A 52 9.95 11.96 -10.39
N GLU A 53 9.82 11.34 -9.22
CA GLU A 53 10.12 9.92 -9.00
C GLU A 53 9.45 9.41 -7.72
N TYR A 54 9.21 8.09 -7.65
CA TYR A 54 8.76 7.44 -6.42
C TYR A 54 9.82 7.52 -5.32
N CYS A 55 9.32 7.66 -4.09
CA CYS A 55 10.16 7.73 -2.91
C CYS A 55 10.59 6.37 -2.40
N ASP A 56 11.76 6.35 -1.74
CA ASP A 56 12.27 5.16 -1.06
C ASP A 56 11.68 5.03 0.33
N ILE A 57 10.38 4.79 0.37
CA ILE A 57 9.65 4.56 1.61
C ILE A 57 9.28 3.08 1.63
N PRO A 58 9.59 2.33 2.70
CA PRO A 58 9.16 0.96 2.84
C PRO A 58 7.63 0.88 2.99
N ARG A 59 7.02 -0.19 2.51
CA ARG A 59 5.63 -0.47 2.88
C ARG A 59 5.58 -0.91 4.32
N CYS A 60 4.54 -0.49 5.04
CA CYS A 60 4.36 -0.92 6.42
C CYS A 60 4.26 -2.44 6.47
N ARG A 61 5.16 -3.06 7.22
CA ARG A 61 5.14 -4.50 7.43
C ARG A 61 4.18 -4.82 8.56
N ARG A 62 2.92 -5.12 8.22
CA ARG A 62 2.02 -5.75 9.20
C ARG A 62 2.40 -7.22 9.33
N GLN A 63 2.97 -7.57 10.48
CA GLN A 63 3.40 -8.94 10.81
C GLN A 63 2.27 -9.80 11.38
N CYS A 64 1.08 -9.22 11.57
CA CYS A 64 -0.10 -9.87 12.10
C CYS A 64 -1.28 -9.73 11.10
N LEU A 65 -2.28 -10.60 11.25
CA LEU A 65 -3.46 -10.66 10.40
C LEU A 65 -4.47 -9.59 10.83
N SER A 66 -4.87 -8.74 9.87
CA SER A 66 -6.00 -7.81 10.00
C SER A 66 -6.93 -8.00 8.80
N GLY A 67 -8.24 -8.10 9.04
CA GLY A 67 -9.22 -8.38 7.98
C GLY A 67 -8.87 -9.66 7.20
N ARG A 68 -8.75 -9.55 5.87
CA ARG A 68 -8.37 -10.66 4.97
C ARG A 68 -6.85 -10.80 4.76
N GLY A 69 -6.03 -9.94 5.38
CA GLY A 69 -4.58 -9.99 5.24
C GLY A 69 -4.03 -9.57 3.88
N GLU A 70 -4.77 -8.75 3.11
CA GLU A 70 -4.28 -8.16 1.85
C GLU A 70 -3.05 -7.25 2.09
N ASP A 71 -2.97 -6.64 3.27
CA ASP A 71 -1.88 -5.81 3.77
C ASP A 71 -0.87 -6.58 4.63
N TYR A 72 -1.05 -7.89 4.82
CA TYR A 72 -0.10 -8.72 5.55
C TYR A 72 1.24 -8.74 4.82
N ARG A 73 2.31 -8.43 5.55
CA ARG A 73 3.68 -8.34 5.05
C ARG A 73 4.68 -8.96 6.05
N GLY A 74 4.20 -9.90 6.87
CA GLY A 74 5.06 -10.74 7.70
C GLY A 74 5.79 -11.81 6.89
N THR A 75 6.56 -12.62 7.60
CA THR A 75 7.52 -13.59 7.04
C THR A 75 7.09 -15.05 7.21
N ILE A 76 5.83 -15.31 7.59
CA ILE A 76 5.32 -16.68 7.67
C ILE A 76 5.36 -17.28 6.25
N SER A 77 6.01 -18.44 6.12
CA SER A 77 6.27 -19.15 4.86
C SER A 77 5.88 -20.63 4.93
N VAL A 78 4.96 -20.96 5.83
CA VAL A 78 4.46 -22.31 6.08
C VAL A 78 2.93 -22.25 6.16
N THR A 79 2.27 -23.23 5.54
CA THR A 79 0.81 -23.33 5.48
C THR A 79 0.22 -23.85 6.79
N GLU A 80 -1.11 -23.82 6.90
CA GLU A 80 -1.85 -24.31 8.07
C GLU A 80 -1.61 -25.80 8.35
N SER A 81 -1.49 -26.63 7.31
CA SER A 81 -1.11 -28.05 7.46
C SER A 81 0.39 -28.32 7.54
N GLY A 82 1.24 -27.28 7.50
CA GLY A 82 2.69 -27.41 7.65
C GLY A 82 3.46 -27.58 6.34
N ASN A 83 2.84 -27.39 5.17
CA ASN A 83 3.57 -27.40 3.90
C ASN A 83 4.46 -26.17 3.78
N THR A 84 5.68 -26.34 3.27
CA THR A 84 6.55 -25.20 2.96
C THR A 84 6.00 -24.45 1.75
N CYS A 85 5.98 -23.12 1.81
CA CYS A 85 5.58 -22.30 0.68
C CYS A 85 6.61 -22.34 -0.44
N GLN A 86 6.13 -22.43 -1.67
CA GLN A 86 6.88 -22.19 -2.90
C GLN A 86 7.12 -20.68 -3.05
N GLU A 87 8.32 -20.30 -3.49
CA GLU A 87 8.64 -18.91 -3.83
C GLU A 87 7.72 -18.39 -4.93
N TRP A 88 7.23 -17.15 -4.76
CA TRP A 88 6.37 -16.50 -5.77
C TRP A 88 7.09 -16.23 -7.09
N SER A 89 8.42 -16.15 -7.08
CA SER A 89 9.25 -16.08 -8.29
C SER A 89 9.43 -17.45 -8.97
N SER A 90 9.25 -18.55 -8.24
CA SER A 90 9.45 -19.91 -8.74
C SER A 90 8.26 -20.38 -9.56
N GLN A 91 8.52 -21.23 -10.55
CA GLN A 91 7.49 -21.92 -11.35
C GLN A 91 7.45 -23.42 -11.10
N SER A 92 8.11 -23.88 -10.04
CA SER A 92 8.19 -25.29 -9.65
C SER A 92 7.95 -25.44 -8.14
N PRO A 93 7.18 -26.46 -7.69
CA PRO A 93 6.49 -27.47 -8.52
C PRO A 93 5.25 -26.95 -9.24
N HIS A 94 4.67 -25.83 -8.80
CA HIS A 94 3.42 -25.32 -9.34
C HIS A 94 3.66 -24.10 -10.23
N ARG A 95 3.39 -24.24 -11.52
CA ARG A 95 3.34 -23.09 -12.45
C ARG A 95 2.15 -22.20 -12.12
N HIS A 96 2.32 -20.89 -12.20
CA HIS A 96 1.27 -19.91 -11.87
C HIS A 96 1.49 -18.56 -12.57
N THR A 97 0.49 -17.68 -12.54
CA THR A 97 0.52 -16.38 -13.24
C THR A 97 1.05 -15.22 -12.38
N PHE A 98 1.28 -15.43 -11.09
CA PHE A 98 1.79 -14.43 -10.15
C PHE A 98 3.30 -14.10 -10.30
N ILE A 99 3.82 -14.13 -11.53
CA ILE A 99 5.25 -13.94 -11.85
C ILE A 99 5.55 -12.56 -12.48
N SER A 100 4.53 -11.85 -13.01
CA SER A 100 4.80 -10.70 -13.89
C SER A 100 4.75 -9.34 -13.19
N GLN A 101 5.82 -8.55 -13.37
CA GLN A 101 6.00 -7.07 -13.37
C GLN A 101 5.40 -6.18 -12.25
N ASP A 102 4.54 -6.72 -11.41
CA ASP A 102 3.85 -6.04 -10.32
C ASP A 102 4.40 -6.43 -8.93
N PHE A 103 5.58 -7.05 -8.88
CA PHE A 103 6.20 -7.51 -7.63
C PHE A 103 6.29 -6.38 -6.59
N CYS A 104 6.65 -5.18 -7.05
CA CYS A 104 6.70 -3.96 -6.22
C CYS A 104 5.33 -3.49 -5.71
N SER A 105 4.23 -3.81 -6.40
CA SER A 105 2.87 -3.35 -6.09
C SER A 105 2.08 -4.38 -5.26
N ARG A 106 2.34 -5.68 -5.42
CA ARG A 106 1.69 -6.76 -4.64
C ARG A 106 2.49 -7.21 -3.41
N GLY A 107 3.82 -7.00 -3.37
CA GLY A 107 4.67 -7.37 -2.24
C GLY A 107 4.77 -8.88 -2.06
N LEU A 108 4.91 -9.61 -3.17
CA LEU A 108 5.02 -11.07 -3.22
C LEU A 108 6.46 -11.54 -2.96
N ASP A 109 7.08 -11.02 -1.89
CA ASP A 109 8.48 -11.27 -1.58
C ASP A 109 8.72 -12.73 -1.14
N GLU A 110 9.82 -13.32 -1.61
CA GLU A 110 10.27 -14.68 -1.28
C GLU A 110 9.15 -15.74 -1.45
N ASN A 111 8.93 -16.57 -0.45
CA ASN A 111 7.85 -17.54 -0.34
C ASN A 111 6.87 -17.19 0.79
N TYR A 112 6.79 -15.93 1.20
CA TYR A 112 5.94 -15.56 2.33
C TYR A 112 4.45 -15.61 1.96
N CYS A 113 3.59 -15.97 2.91
CA CYS A 113 2.15 -16.01 2.72
C CYS A 113 1.59 -14.64 2.35
N ARG A 114 0.73 -14.56 1.33
CA ARG A 114 0.15 -13.31 0.82
C ARG A 114 -1.29 -13.53 0.38
N ASN A 115 -2.04 -12.43 0.26
CA ASN A 115 -3.38 -12.46 -0.30
C ASN A 115 -3.47 -11.45 -1.48
N PRO A 116 -2.91 -11.79 -2.66
CA PRO A 116 -2.84 -10.88 -3.79
C PRO A 116 -4.14 -10.74 -4.59
N ASP A 117 -5.09 -11.65 -4.39
CA ASP A 117 -6.29 -11.86 -5.21
C ASP A 117 -7.60 -11.70 -4.44
N GLY A 118 -7.55 -11.24 -3.18
CA GLY A 118 -8.72 -10.91 -2.38
C GLY A 118 -9.43 -12.13 -1.76
N GLU A 119 -8.70 -13.23 -1.65
CA GLU A 119 -9.11 -14.48 -1.02
C GLU A 119 -9.43 -14.29 0.47
N LYS A 120 -9.96 -15.31 1.15
CA LYS A 120 -10.41 -15.18 2.56
C LYS A 120 -9.28 -14.84 3.54
N ARG A 121 -8.08 -15.38 3.32
CA ARG A 121 -6.89 -15.22 4.17
C ARG A 121 -5.62 -15.32 3.31
N PRO A 122 -4.45 -14.90 3.82
CA PRO A 122 -3.19 -15.13 3.12
C PRO A 122 -2.91 -16.61 2.90
N TRP A 123 -2.36 -16.90 1.75
CA TRP A 123 -2.08 -18.22 1.22
C TRP A 123 -0.74 -18.21 0.49
N CYS A 124 -0.26 -19.38 0.09
CA CYS A 124 0.89 -19.53 -0.80
C CYS A 124 0.74 -20.77 -1.68
N TYR A 125 1.44 -20.81 -2.82
CA TYR A 125 1.71 -22.09 -3.48
C TYR A 125 2.59 -22.95 -2.57
N THR A 126 2.47 -24.26 -2.62
CA THR A 126 3.26 -25.14 -1.73
C THR A 126 4.38 -25.86 -2.49
N THR A 127 5.41 -26.31 -1.79
CA THR A 127 6.43 -27.20 -2.37
C THR A 127 5.94 -28.65 -2.50
N ASN A 128 4.76 -28.97 -1.98
CA ASN A 128 4.14 -30.28 -2.08
C ASN A 128 3.46 -30.43 -3.45
N THR A 129 3.82 -31.46 -4.21
CA THR A 129 3.33 -31.68 -5.58
C THR A 129 1.84 -31.98 -5.67
N THR A 130 1.20 -32.42 -4.58
CA THR A 130 -0.24 -32.72 -4.57
C THR A 130 -1.09 -31.54 -4.08
N ALA A 131 -0.58 -30.74 -3.15
CA ALA A 131 -1.25 -29.55 -2.64
C ALA A 131 -0.80 -28.31 -3.41
N ARG A 132 -1.55 -27.90 -4.43
CA ARG A 132 -1.18 -26.76 -5.28
C ARG A 132 -0.96 -25.47 -4.49
N TRP A 133 -1.88 -25.14 -3.59
CA TRP A 133 -1.81 -23.97 -2.72
C TRP A 133 -2.60 -24.23 -1.45
N GLU A 134 -2.32 -23.46 -0.40
CA GLU A 134 -3.03 -23.58 0.87
C GLU A 134 -2.98 -22.27 1.66
N TYR A 135 -3.94 -22.09 2.56
CA TYR A 135 -3.94 -21.00 3.53
C TYR A 135 -2.81 -21.12 4.54
N CYS A 136 -2.40 -19.98 5.07
CA CYS A 136 -1.47 -19.89 6.17
C CYS A 136 -2.17 -19.53 7.48
N ASN A 137 -1.62 -20.03 8.58
CA ASN A 137 -2.06 -19.66 9.91
C ASN A 137 -1.26 -18.44 10.40
N ILE A 138 -1.84 -17.26 10.28
CA ILE A 138 -1.21 -15.98 10.67
C ILE A 138 -1.90 -15.46 11.94
N PRO A 139 -1.14 -15.11 12.99
CA PRO A 139 -1.72 -14.61 14.24
C PRO A 139 -2.44 -13.28 14.04
N SER A 140 -3.61 -13.13 14.67
CA SER A 140 -4.36 -11.86 14.66
C SER A 140 -3.56 -10.73 15.32
N CYS A 141 -3.71 -9.51 14.80
CA CYS A 141 -3.14 -8.32 15.45
C CYS A 141 -3.69 -8.08 16.85
N ASP A 142 -4.90 -8.54 17.14
CA ASP A 142 -5.50 -8.42 18.48
C ASP A 142 -4.88 -9.39 19.50
N SER A 143 -4.18 -10.41 19.01
CA SER A 143 -3.54 -11.45 19.81
C SER A 143 -2.02 -11.29 19.90
N ALA A 144 -1.43 -10.42 19.07
CA ALA A 144 -0.01 -10.10 19.12
C ALA A 144 0.25 -9.12 20.27
N LYS A 145 1.04 -9.53 21.27
CA LYS A 145 1.68 -8.56 22.19
C LYS A 145 2.42 -7.53 21.33
N PRO A 146 2.39 -6.22 21.68
CA PRO A 146 3.06 -5.20 20.90
C PRO A 146 4.57 -5.42 20.95
N GLU A 147 5.11 -6.18 19.99
CA GLU A 147 6.54 -6.19 19.73
C GLU A 147 6.92 -4.82 19.17
N ALA A 148 7.83 -4.17 19.90
CA ALA A 148 8.62 -2.97 19.65
C ALA A 148 8.15 -1.98 18.55
N PRO A 149 8.15 -0.66 18.82
CA PRO A 149 7.80 0.34 17.82
C PRO A 149 8.81 0.29 16.68
N VAL A 150 8.39 -0.25 15.53
CA VAL A 150 9.15 -0.16 14.29
C VAL A 150 9.13 1.32 13.88
N THR A 151 10.20 2.04 14.19
CA THR A 151 10.40 3.45 13.82
C THR A 151 10.74 3.63 12.33
N GLU A 152 10.47 2.64 11.48
CA GLU A 152 10.53 2.88 10.04
C GLU A 152 9.26 3.61 9.61
N GLU A 153 9.41 4.88 9.22
CA GLU A 153 8.36 5.65 8.58
C GLU A 153 7.92 4.93 7.28
N CYS A 154 6.89 4.11 7.38
CA CYS A 154 6.42 3.28 6.29
C CYS A 154 5.09 3.79 5.71
N TYR A 155 4.75 3.38 4.48
CA TYR A 155 3.44 3.71 3.89
C TYR A 155 2.52 2.49 3.77
N GLN A 156 1.21 2.69 3.95
CA GLN A 156 0.18 1.66 3.77
C GLN A 156 -0.53 1.81 2.41
N GLY A 157 -0.98 0.71 1.82
CA GLY A 157 -1.69 0.72 0.53
C GLY A 157 -0.86 1.34 -0.59
N ASN A 158 -1.39 2.42 -1.19
CA ASN A 158 -0.68 3.27 -2.16
C ASN A 158 -0.04 4.52 -1.53
N GLY A 159 -0.19 4.72 -0.22
CA GLY A 159 0.47 5.80 0.52
C GLY A 159 -0.23 7.16 0.44
N VAL A 160 -1.50 7.22 0.04
CA VAL A 160 -2.32 8.46 0.14
C VAL A 160 -2.42 9.00 1.56
N THR A 161 -2.37 8.11 2.55
CA THR A 161 -2.36 8.44 3.99
C THR A 161 -0.95 8.56 4.56
N TYR A 162 0.11 8.42 3.76
CA TYR A 162 1.47 8.56 4.26
C TYR A 162 1.72 10.00 4.72
N ARG A 163 2.25 10.15 5.94
CA ARG A 163 2.53 11.44 6.60
C ARG A 163 3.93 11.52 7.22
N GLY A 164 4.84 10.61 6.83
CA GLY A 164 6.23 10.66 7.28
C GLY A 164 7.01 11.85 6.69
N THR A 165 8.28 11.91 7.00
CA THR A 165 9.22 12.99 6.66
C THR A 165 10.24 12.60 5.59
N ALA A 166 10.17 11.38 5.04
CA ALA A 166 11.01 10.95 3.92
C ALA A 166 10.99 11.97 2.77
N SER A 167 12.16 12.30 2.24
CA SER A 167 12.37 13.37 1.25
C SER A 167 13.40 13.02 0.17
N PHE A 168 13.61 11.72 -0.05
CA PHE A 168 14.50 11.18 -1.07
C PHE A 168 13.79 10.14 -1.95
N THR A 169 14.15 10.14 -3.24
CA THR A 169 13.64 9.18 -4.23
C THR A 169 14.38 7.85 -4.16
N ARG A 170 13.87 6.80 -4.81
CA ARG A 170 14.55 5.49 -4.91
C ARG A 170 15.96 5.56 -5.49
N SER A 171 16.22 6.49 -6.39
CA SER A 171 17.56 6.74 -6.92
C SER A 171 18.35 7.79 -6.14
N GLY A 172 17.94 8.11 -4.91
CA GLY A 172 18.64 9.01 -4.00
C GLY A 172 18.48 10.50 -4.32
N LYS A 173 17.55 10.90 -5.20
CA LYS A 173 17.37 12.33 -5.53
C LYS A 173 16.61 13.04 -4.43
N LYS A 174 17.07 14.23 -4.05
CA LYS A 174 16.39 15.06 -3.05
C LYS A 174 15.09 15.63 -3.63
N CYS A 175 14.02 15.56 -2.86
CA CYS A 175 12.73 16.11 -3.23
C CYS A 175 12.73 17.64 -3.26
N GLN A 176 12.05 18.20 -4.25
CA GLN A 176 11.66 19.61 -4.35
C GLN A 176 10.48 19.88 -3.41
N ALA A 177 10.47 21.05 -2.76
CA ALA A 177 9.36 21.46 -1.91
C ALA A 177 8.06 21.62 -2.70
N TRP A 178 6.92 21.16 -2.17
CA TRP A 178 5.62 21.25 -2.83
C TRP A 178 5.11 22.68 -3.04
N SER A 179 5.64 23.63 -2.26
CA SER A 179 5.40 25.06 -2.47
C SER A 179 6.32 25.69 -3.52
N SER A 180 7.42 25.02 -3.89
CA SER A 180 8.39 25.52 -4.87
C SER A 180 7.91 25.26 -6.29
N MET A 181 8.16 26.21 -7.19
CA MET A 181 7.95 26.08 -8.64
C MET A 181 9.25 25.84 -9.42
N SER A 182 10.36 25.57 -8.71
CA SER A 182 11.69 25.36 -9.26
C SER A 182 12.37 24.14 -8.60
N PRO A 183 13.11 23.30 -9.37
CA PRO A 183 13.33 23.37 -10.83
C PRO A 183 12.10 22.98 -11.67
N HIS A 184 11.09 22.36 -11.07
CA HIS A 184 9.92 21.87 -11.78
C HIS A 184 8.67 22.62 -11.39
N ARG A 185 8.15 23.45 -12.30
CA ARG A 185 6.85 24.11 -12.13
C ARG A 185 5.72 23.07 -12.14
N HIS A 186 4.77 23.17 -11.22
CA HIS A 186 3.63 22.25 -11.12
C HIS A 186 2.38 22.90 -10.49
N ASN A 187 1.23 22.24 -10.57
CA ASN A 187 -0.02 22.67 -9.92
C ASN A 187 -0.34 21.91 -8.62
N LYS A 188 0.49 20.93 -8.23
CA LYS A 188 0.32 20.11 -7.02
C LYS A 188 0.78 20.82 -5.75
N THR A 189 0.04 21.83 -5.33
CA THR A 189 0.27 22.62 -4.12
C THR A 189 -0.79 22.33 -3.07
N ALA A 190 -0.52 22.65 -1.80
CA ALA A 190 -1.49 22.53 -0.71
C ALA A 190 -2.81 23.26 -1.01
N LYS A 191 -2.74 24.40 -1.72
CA LYS A 191 -3.92 25.17 -2.15
C LYS A 191 -4.81 24.42 -3.15
N ASN A 192 -4.20 23.73 -4.10
CA ASN A 192 -4.93 23.06 -5.19
C ASN A 192 -5.36 21.63 -4.82
N TYR A 193 -4.72 21.05 -3.80
CA TYR A 193 -5.01 19.70 -3.30
C TYR A 193 -5.27 19.74 -1.79
N PRO A 194 -6.36 20.41 -1.34
CA PRO A 194 -6.64 20.57 0.09
C PRO A 194 -7.03 19.24 0.76
N ASN A 195 -7.75 18.34 0.07
CA ASN A 195 -8.33 17.12 0.66
C ASN A 195 -7.92 15.84 -0.06
N ALA A 196 -7.48 14.80 0.67
CA ALA A 196 -7.20 13.46 0.13
C ALA A 196 -8.47 12.64 -0.07
N TYR A 197 -9.07 12.69 -1.26
CA TYR A 197 -10.11 11.73 -1.64
C TYR A 197 -9.48 10.38 -2.00
N VAL A 198 -9.94 9.31 -1.33
CA VAL A 198 -9.62 7.92 -1.63
C VAL A 198 -10.62 7.42 -2.67
N PHE A 199 -10.20 7.24 -3.91
CA PHE A 199 -10.92 6.40 -4.88
C PHE A 199 -10.18 5.07 -4.99
N CYS A 200 -10.57 4.11 -4.15
CA CYS A 200 -10.26 2.71 -4.37
C CYS A 200 -11.56 1.96 -4.63
N LYS A 201 -11.98 1.92 -5.89
CA LYS A 201 -12.70 0.80 -6.54
C LYS A 201 -13.07 1.18 -7.99
N PRO A 202 -12.79 0.33 -8.98
CA PRO A 202 -13.69 0.22 -10.13
C PRO A 202 -14.97 -0.53 -9.70
N LEU A 203 -16.12 -0.03 -10.16
CA LEU A 203 -17.35 -0.81 -10.20
C LEU A 203 -17.09 -2.08 -11.03
N LYS A 204 -17.33 -3.25 -10.44
CA LYS A 204 -17.69 -4.41 -11.25
C LYS A 204 -19.05 -4.10 -11.86
N LEU A 205 -19.11 -4.13 -13.20
CA LEU A 205 -20.37 -4.26 -13.92
C LEU A 205 -20.99 -5.62 -13.58
#